data_AF-A0A940TN00-F1
#
_entry.id   AF-A0A940TN00-F1
#
_cell.length_a   1.000
_cell.length_b   1.000
_cell.length_c   1.000
_cell.angle_alpha   90.00
_cell.angle_beta   90.00
_cell.angle_gamma   90.00
#
_symmetry.space_group_name_H-M   'P 1'
#
loop_
_entity.id
_entity.type
_entity.pdbx_description
1 polymer ?
#
loop_
_entity_poly.entity_id
_entity_poly.type
_entity_poly.pdbx_seq_one_letter_code
_entity_poly.pdbx_strand_id
1 'polypeptide(L)'
;CASIRNINYYHARPGHENQTSIAEEREKALRGEPSEALERAVREAVAAIEEDGAEVITFGCSDVFWMQSFLQKRLNEMGWEIPVLEGYSCAIVLAKLFVDLGVDASGLAFPSDRPRQWRRKKIF
;
A
#
# COMPACT_ATOMS: atom_id res chain seq x y z
N CYS A 1 -4.81 -6.23 -7.71
CA CYS A 1 -4.21 -4.89 -7.70
C CYS A 1 -4.62 -4.16 -8.98
N ALA A 2 -5.07 -2.91 -8.92
CA ALA A 2 -5.28 -2.09 -10.12
C ALA A 2 -4.51 -0.78 -9.92
N SER A 3 -3.30 -0.72 -10.48
CA SER A 3 -2.42 0.45 -10.48
C SER A 3 -2.10 0.84 -11.92
N ILE A 4 -1.60 2.06 -12.12
CA ILE A 4 -1.18 2.56 -13.45
C ILE A 4 -0.22 1.59 -14.15
N ARG A 5 0.70 1.00 -13.38
CA ARG A 5 1.54 -0.13 -13.78
C ARG A 5 1.13 -1.37 -12.99
N ASN A 6 0.25 -2.18 -13.56
CA ASN A 6 -0.39 -3.32 -12.89
C ASN A 6 0.41 -4.62 -13.06
N ILE A 7 0.66 -5.33 -11.95
CA ILE A 7 1.34 -6.64 -11.97
C ILE A 7 0.40 -7.82 -12.28
N ASN A 8 -0.91 -7.57 -12.41
CA ASN A 8 -1.95 -8.54 -12.77
C ASN A 8 -2.04 -9.74 -11.81
N TYR A 9 -1.84 -9.50 -10.51
CA TYR A 9 -2.11 -10.45 -9.45
C TYR A 9 -3.32 -10.02 -8.62
N TYR A 10 -4.12 -11.01 -8.25
CA TYR A 10 -5.40 -10.83 -7.58
C TYR A 10 -5.46 -11.67 -6.29
N HIS A 11 -6.38 -11.31 -5.42
CA HIS A 11 -6.79 -12.19 -4.33
C HIS A 11 -7.42 -13.47 -4.86
N ALA A 12 -7.28 -14.54 -4.08
CA ALA A 12 -8.06 -15.76 -4.30
C ALA A 12 -9.55 -15.42 -4.32
N ARG A 13 -10.26 -15.95 -5.32
CA ARG A 13 -11.70 -15.78 -5.47
C ARG A 13 -12.37 -17.15 -5.62
N PRO A 14 -13.52 -17.39 -4.96
CA PRO A 14 -14.31 -18.59 -5.19
C PRO A 14 -14.60 -18.78 -6.68
N GLY A 15 -14.43 -20.01 -7.19
CA GLY A 15 -14.60 -20.33 -8.61
C GLY A 15 -13.39 -20.07 -9.52
N HIS A 16 -12.28 -19.55 -8.97
CA HIS A 16 -11.03 -19.29 -9.71
C HIS A 16 -9.83 -20.04 -9.09
N GLU A 17 -9.99 -21.34 -8.83
CA GLU A 17 -9.00 -22.17 -8.13
C GLU A 17 -7.73 -22.47 -8.96
N ASN A 18 -7.79 -22.31 -10.28
CA ASN A 18 -6.65 -22.56 -11.17
C ASN A 18 -5.71 -21.34 -11.32
N GLN A 19 -5.88 -20.28 -10.53
CA GLN A 19 -5.07 -19.07 -10.62
C GLN A 19 -4.19 -18.92 -9.37
N THR A 20 -2.90 -18.66 -9.59
CA THR A 20 -2.00 -18.35 -8.48
C THR A 20 -2.37 -17.00 -7.86
N SER A 21 -2.59 -17.02 -6.56
CA SER A 21 -2.97 -15.84 -5.77
C SER A 21 -1.75 -15.04 -5.32
N ILE A 22 -1.96 -13.77 -4.99
CA ILE A 22 -0.90 -12.92 -4.41
C ILE A 22 -0.35 -13.48 -3.09
N ALA A 23 -1.17 -14.22 -2.33
CA ALA A 23 -0.76 -14.85 -1.08
C ALA A 23 0.22 -16.00 -1.33
N GLU A 24 -0.04 -16.84 -2.34
CA GLU A 24 0.89 -17.92 -2.70
C GLU A 24 2.22 -17.39 -3.21
N GLU A 25 2.19 -16.30 -3.97
CA GLU A 25 3.40 -15.60 -4.43
C GLU A 25 4.23 -15.02 -3.27
N ARG A 26 3.56 -14.45 -2.26
CA ARG A 26 4.20 -14.04 -1.01
C ARG A 26 4.90 -15.22 -0.34
N GLU A 27 4.21 -16.35 -0.21
CA GLU A 27 4.78 -17.53 0.45
C GLU A 27 5.98 -18.09 -0.31
N LYS A 28 5.97 -18.07 -1.64
CA LYS A 28 7.16 -18.40 -2.46
C LYS A 28 8.32 -17.46 -2.14
N ALA A 29 8.10 -16.15 -2.20
CA ALA A 29 9.14 -15.16 -1.94
C ALA A 29 9.73 -15.28 -0.52
N LEU A 30 8.89 -15.54 0.49
CA LEU A 30 9.34 -15.77 1.87
C LEU A 30 10.21 -17.01 2.02
N ARG A 31 9.98 -18.06 1.21
CA ARG A 31 10.84 -19.25 1.15
C ARG A 31 12.10 -19.05 0.30
N GLY A 32 12.28 -17.87 -0.30
CA GLY A 32 13.38 -17.61 -1.25
C GLY A 32 13.18 -18.26 -2.62
N GLU A 33 11.97 -18.73 -2.92
CA GLU A 33 11.62 -19.26 -4.24
C GLU A 33 11.29 -18.11 -5.21
N PRO A 34 11.43 -18.33 -6.53
CA PRO A 34 10.99 -17.36 -7.52
C PRO A 34 9.51 -17.00 -7.35
N SER A 35 9.23 -15.69 -7.28
CA SER A 35 7.88 -15.14 -7.28
C SER A 35 7.66 -14.30 -8.53
N GLU A 36 6.73 -14.74 -9.37
CA GLU A 36 6.33 -14.05 -10.59
C GLU A 36 5.66 -12.70 -10.28
N ALA A 37 4.96 -12.58 -9.14
CA ALA A 37 4.43 -11.28 -8.70
C ALA A 37 5.58 -10.28 -8.43
N LEU A 38 6.65 -10.74 -7.78
CA LEU A 38 7.82 -9.91 -7.52
C LEU A 38 8.57 -9.57 -8.82
N GLU A 39 8.77 -10.52 -9.72
CA GLU A 39 9.44 -10.25 -11.01
C GLU A 39 8.70 -9.20 -11.83
N ARG A 40 7.36 -9.27 -11.86
CA ARG A 40 6.54 -8.24 -12.48
C ARG A 40 6.66 -6.90 -11.77
N ALA A 41 6.66 -6.89 -10.43
CA ALA A 41 6.85 -5.67 -9.67
C ALA A 41 8.20 -5.01 -9.97
N VAL A 42 9.29 -5.80 -10.10
CA VAL A 42 10.61 -5.31 -10.50
C VAL A 42 10.56 -4.71 -11.90
N ARG A 43 9.97 -5.42 -12.87
CA ARG A 43 9.85 -4.93 -14.25
C ARG A 43 9.09 -3.60 -14.32
N GLU A 44 7.93 -3.53 -13.68
CA GLU A 44 7.10 -2.33 -13.67
C GLU A 44 7.76 -1.17 -12.90
N ALA A 45 8.51 -1.46 -11.84
CA ALA A 45 9.28 -0.45 -11.11
C ALA A 45 10.41 0.13 -11.95
N VAL A 46 11.20 -0.72 -12.63
CA VAL A 46 12.26 -0.26 -13.54
C VAL A 46 11.69 0.60 -14.66
N ALA A 47 10.59 0.15 -15.27
CA ALA A 47 9.92 0.92 -16.31
C ALA A 47 9.38 2.26 -15.79
N ALA A 48 8.89 2.34 -14.54
CA ALA A 48 8.51 3.61 -13.93
C ALA A 48 9.71 4.57 -13.76
N ILE A 49 10.88 4.05 -13.42
CA ILE A 49 12.09 4.86 -13.28
C ILE A 49 12.54 5.38 -14.65
N GLU A 50 12.65 4.49 -15.64
CA GLU A 50 13.23 4.79 -16.95
C GLU A 50 12.29 5.62 -17.84
N GLU A 51 10.99 5.31 -17.81
CA GLU A 51 10.01 5.92 -18.72
C GLU A 51 9.31 7.15 -18.10
N ASP A 52 9.05 7.12 -16.78
CA ASP A 52 8.31 8.19 -16.10
C ASP A 52 9.23 9.11 -15.28
N GLY A 53 10.50 8.75 -15.09
CA GLY A 53 11.43 9.49 -14.23
C GLY A 53 11.10 9.35 -12.74
N ALA A 54 10.55 8.22 -12.31
CA ALA A 54 10.16 8.01 -10.93
C ALA A 54 11.39 7.98 -9.99
N GLU A 55 11.41 8.90 -9.02
CA GLU A 55 12.45 8.98 -7.98
C GLU A 55 12.04 8.26 -6.67
N VAL A 56 10.80 7.74 -6.61
CA VAL A 56 10.24 6.98 -5.49
C VAL A 56 9.26 5.97 -6.05
N ILE A 57 9.29 4.73 -5.53
CA ILE A 57 8.27 3.72 -5.84
C ILE A 57 7.35 3.56 -4.64
N THR A 58 6.04 3.54 -4.88
CA THR A 58 5.04 3.21 -3.86
C THR A 58 4.08 2.15 -4.38
N PHE A 59 3.62 1.27 -3.50
CA PHE A 59 2.60 0.30 -3.87
C PHE A 59 1.20 0.91 -3.83
N GLY A 60 0.44 0.68 -4.91
CA GLY A 60 -0.95 1.12 -5.03
C GLY A 60 -2.00 0.14 -4.47
N CYS A 61 -1.58 -0.89 -3.73
CA CYS A 61 -2.48 -1.91 -3.21
C CYS A 61 -1.98 -2.42 -1.86
N SER A 62 -2.88 -2.60 -0.90
CA SER A 62 -2.52 -3.10 0.42
C SER A 62 -1.95 -4.51 0.36
N ASP A 63 -2.44 -5.37 -0.53
CA ASP A 63 -2.07 -6.80 -0.53
C ASP A 63 -0.64 -7.10 -0.98
N VAL A 64 0.09 -6.06 -1.35
CA VAL A 64 1.47 -6.15 -1.83
C VAL A 64 2.48 -5.49 -0.89
N PHE A 65 2.07 -5.07 0.31
CA PHE A 65 2.99 -4.45 1.29
C PHE A 65 4.23 -5.32 1.58
N TRP A 66 4.06 -6.64 1.55
CA TRP A 66 5.11 -7.62 1.83
C TRP A 66 6.27 -7.55 0.83
N MET A 67 6.04 -7.03 -0.39
CA MET A 67 7.05 -6.92 -1.43
C MET A 67 8.05 -5.78 -1.20
N GLN A 68 7.79 -4.87 -0.26
CA GLN A 68 8.61 -3.66 -0.08
C GLN A 68 10.09 -3.99 0.07
N SER A 69 10.46 -4.85 1.01
CA SER A 69 11.86 -5.18 1.28
C SER A 69 12.51 -5.95 0.14
N PHE A 70 11.76 -6.83 -0.52
CA PHE A 70 12.22 -7.59 -1.68
C PHE A 70 12.48 -6.69 -2.89
N LEU A 71 11.55 -5.80 -3.20
CA LEU A 71 11.67 -4.86 -4.31
C LEU A 71 12.80 -3.85 -4.05
N GLN A 72 12.89 -3.30 -2.84
CA GLN A 72 13.99 -2.41 -2.46
C GLN A 72 15.34 -3.09 -2.67
N LYS A 73 15.49 -4.33 -2.20
CA LYS A 73 16.72 -5.10 -2.37
C LYS A 73 17.07 -5.28 -3.87
N ARG A 74 16.10 -5.68 -4.69
CA ARG A 74 16.31 -5.91 -6.12
C ARG A 74 16.70 -4.63 -6.86
N LEU A 75 16.05 -3.51 -6.57
CA LEU A 75 16.41 -2.22 -7.15
C LEU A 75 17.82 -1.78 -6.75
N ASN A 76 18.18 -1.93 -5.47
CA ASN A 76 19.53 -1.64 -4.98
C ASN A 76 20.60 -2.51 -5.68
N GLU A 77 20.33 -3.81 -5.87
CA GLU A 77 21.23 -4.73 -6.57
C GLU A 77 21.43 -4.35 -8.05
N MET A 78 20.45 -3.69 -8.66
CA MET A 78 20.51 -3.17 -10.03
C MET A 78 21.19 -1.79 -10.11
N GLY A 79 21.54 -1.17 -8.97
CA GLY A 79 22.14 0.15 -8.89
C GLY A 79 21.15 1.31 -8.84
N TRP A 80 19.86 1.05 -8.65
CA TRP A 80 18.85 2.10 -8.46
C TRP A 80 18.83 2.56 -6.99
N GLU A 81 19.18 3.83 -6.76
CA GLU A 81 19.27 4.43 -5.42
C GLU A 81 18.00 5.20 -5.04
N ILE A 82 16.83 4.58 -5.19
CA ILE A 82 15.53 5.20 -4.88
C ILE A 82 14.77 4.45 -3.77
N PRO A 83 13.98 5.14 -2.93
CA PRO A 83 13.21 4.49 -1.89
C PRO A 83 11.96 3.79 -2.45
N VAL A 84 11.66 2.62 -1.88
CA VAL A 84 10.41 1.90 -2.06
C VAL A 84 9.59 2.03 -0.78
N LEU A 85 8.39 2.62 -0.89
CA LEU A 85 7.47 2.83 0.21
C LEU A 85 6.23 1.93 0.08
N GLU A 86 5.62 1.62 1.21
CA GLU A 86 4.36 0.87 1.27
C GLU A 86 3.39 1.52 2.26
N GLY A 87 2.10 1.46 1.95
CA GLY A 87 1.09 2.27 2.63
C GLY A 87 0.88 1.95 4.12
N TYR A 88 1.10 0.71 4.55
CA TYR A 88 0.82 0.25 5.91
C TYR A 88 1.79 0.87 6.94
N SER A 89 3.10 0.73 6.74
CA SER A 89 4.12 1.30 7.61
C SER A 89 4.11 2.83 7.55
N CYS A 90 3.94 3.41 6.35
CA CYS A 90 3.81 4.86 6.20
C CYS A 90 2.61 5.40 7.00
N ALA A 91 1.46 4.74 6.94
CA ALA A 91 0.26 5.15 7.69
C ALA A 91 0.46 5.05 9.20
N ILE A 92 1.12 4.00 9.70
CA ILE A 92 1.41 3.85 11.14
C ILE A 92 2.28 5.00 11.65
N VAL A 93 3.36 5.31 10.94
CA VAL A 93 4.27 6.40 11.31
C VAL A 93 3.56 7.75 11.26
N LEU A 94 2.73 7.99 10.23
CA LEU A 94 1.95 9.21 10.11
C LEU A 94 0.90 9.34 11.24
N ALA A 95 0.23 8.25 11.60
CA ALA A 95 -0.74 8.24 12.70
C ALA A 95 -0.06 8.54 14.04
N LYS A 96 1.13 7.96 14.28
CA LYS A 96 1.92 8.27 15.47
C LYS A 96 2.30 9.75 15.54
N LEU A 97 2.71 10.34 14.41
CA LEU A 97 3.01 11.78 14.34
C LEU A 97 1.82 12.63 14.77
N PHE A 98 0.60 12.29 14.33
CA PHE A 98 -0.60 13.03 14.71
C PHE A 98 -0.92 12.93 16.20
N VAL A 99 -0.78 11.73 16.78
CA VAL A 99 -0.95 11.52 18.23
C VAL A 99 0.08 12.33 19.03
N ASP A 100 1.34 12.30 18.62
CA ASP A 100 2.43 13.01 19.33
C ASP A 100 2.26 14.54 19.28
N LEU A 101 1.68 15.07 18.21
CA LEU A 101 1.36 16.50 18.06
C LEU A 101 0.02 16.91 18.71
N GLY A 102 -0.79 15.97 19.17
CA GLY A 102 -2.14 16.25 19.68
C GLY A 102 -3.10 16.78 18.61
N VAL A 103 -2.91 16.39 17.35
CA VAL A 103 -3.76 16.78 16.22
C VAL A 103 -4.67 15.62 15.80
N ASP A 104 -5.89 15.95 15.36
CA ASP A 104 -6.90 14.98 14.91
C ASP A 104 -7.66 15.54 13.69
N ALA A 105 -8.51 14.72 13.09
CA ALA A 105 -9.42 15.12 12.01
C ALA A 105 -10.25 16.34 12.42
N SER A 106 -10.29 17.35 11.55
CA SER A 106 -11.06 18.57 11.80
C SER A 106 -12.55 18.26 11.91
N GLY A 107 -13.16 18.51 13.07
CA GLY A 107 -14.60 18.38 13.29
C GLY A 107 -15.46 19.38 12.49
N LEU A 108 -14.86 20.39 11.86
CA LEU A 108 -15.55 21.27 10.92
C LEU A 108 -15.62 20.68 9.51
N ALA A 109 -14.55 20.02 9.06
CA ALA A 109 -14.51 19.35 7.76
C ALA A 109 -15.17 17.96 7.81
N PHE A 110 -15.01 17.26 8.94
CA PHE A 110 -15.54 15.92 9.20
C PHE A 110 -16.37 15.95 10.50
N PRO A 111 -17.56 16.56 10.47
CA PRO A 111 -18.41 16.65 11.64
C PRO A 111 -18.81 15.25 12.12
N SER A 112 -18.81 15.07 13.44
CA SER A 112 -19.34 13.87 14.06
C SER A 112 -20.81 13.69 13.70
N ASP A 113 -21.28 12.45 13.82
CA ASP A 113 -22.70 12.15 13.67
C ASP A 113 -23.57 13.00 14.61
N ARG A 114 -24.82 13.22 14.23
CA ARG A 114 -25.74 14.00 15.07
C ARG A 114 -25.91 13.31 16.44
N PRO A 115 -25.91 14.07 17.55
CA PRO A 115 -26.15 13.46 18.86
C PRO A 115 -27.52 12.79 18.89
N ARG A 116 -27.62 11.61 19.53
CA ARG A 116 -28.87 10.83 19.65
C ARG A 116 -30.01 11.62 20.29
N GLN A 117 -29.69 12.58 21.15
CA GLN A 117 -30.64 13.49 21.76
C GLN A 117 -30.11 14.92 21.69
N TRP A 118 -30.99 15.85 21.35
CA TRP A 118 -30.67 17.27 21.32
C TRP A 118 -31.16 17.94 22.60
N ARG A 119 -30.31 18.73 23.26
CA ARG A 119 -30.74 19.56 24.39
C ARG A 119 -31.65 20.67 23.84
N ARG A 120 -32.97 20.53 24.01
CA ARG A 120 -33.92 21.61 23.72
C ARG A 120 -33.86 22.64 24.85
N LYS A 121 -33.12 23.75 24.65
CA LYS A 121 -33.20 24.91 25.53
C LYS A 121 -34.48 25.66 25.17
N LYS A 122 -35.51 25.60 26.03
CA LYS A 122 -36.64 26.53 25.94
C LYS A 122 -36.15 27.90 26.39
N ILE A 123 -36.16 28.87 25.49
CA ILE A 123 -36.03 30.28 25.84
C ILE A 123 -37.47 30.72 26.10
N PHE A 124 -37.76 31.16 27.32
CA PHE A 124 -39.04 31.75 27.71
C PHE A 124 -39.09 33.20 27.23
#